data_AF-A0A962ELK7-F1
#
_entry.id   AF-A0A962ELK7-F1
#
_cell.length_a   1.000
_cell.length_b   1.000
_cell.length_c   1.000
_cell.angle_alpha   90.00
_cell.angle_beta   90.00
_cell.angle_gamma   90.00
#
_symmetry.space_group_name_H-M   'P 1'
#
loop_
_entity.id
_entity.type
_entity.pdbx_description
1 polymer ?
#
loop_
_entity_poly.entity_id
_entity_poly.type
_entity_poly.pdbx_seq_one_letter_code
_entity_poly.pdbx_strand_id
1 'polypeptide(L)' 'MPKHIGKPFVVPIPGGKVIEEFIGHANSNTSRLSVAHMIAQPGWEEPAQCPDFDEVTIVIRG' A
#
# COMPACT_ATOMS: atom_id res chain seq x y z
N MET A 1 10.29 8.43 20.91
CA MET A 1 11.07 7.22 20.56
C MET A 1 10.54 6.64 19.26
N PRO A 2 11.38 6.14 18.35
CA PRO A 2 10.89 5.47 17.14
C PRO A 2 10.17 4.17 17.50
N LYS A 3 9.06 3.89 16.82
CA LYS A 3 8.31 2.63 16.95
C LYS A 3 8.76 1.69 15.84
N HIS A 4 9.20 0.48 16.20
CA HIS A 4 9.49 -0.55 15.23
C HIS A 4 8.19 -1.19 14.73
N ILE A 5 8.04 -1.34 13.41
CA ILE A 5 6.95 -2.08 12.78
C ILE A 5 7.50 -3.38 12.22
N GLY A 6 7.25 -4.48 12.93
CA GLY A 6 7.84 -5.77 12.61
C GLY A 6 7.14 -6.56 11.50
N LYS A 7 5.92 -6.17 11.12
CA LYS A 7 5.17 -6.80 10.03
C LYS A 7 4.21 -5.82 9.35
N PRO A 8 3.98 -5.94 8.03
CA PRO A 8 2.97 -5.16 7.35
C PRO A 8 1.55 -5.64 7.71
N PHE A 9 0.57 -4.80 7.43
CA PHE A 9 -0.82 -5.19 7.32
C PHE A 9 -1.10 -5.53 5.85
N VAL A 10 -1.63 -6.73 5.57
CA VAL A 10 -1.97 -7.13 4.21
C VAL A 10 -3.39 -6.67 3.91
N VAL A 11 -3.54 -5.74 2.97
CA VAL A 11 -4.85 -5.20 2.59
C VAL A 11 -5.63 -6.29 1.84
N PRO A 12 -6.85 -6.64 2.29
CA PRO A 12 -7.66 -7.66 1.62
C PRO A 12 -8.22 -7.10 0.32
N ILE A 13 -7.66 -7.54 -0.81
CA ILE A 13 -8.10 -7.16 -2.15
C ILE A 13 -8.22 -8.38 -3.08
N PRO A 14 -9.16 -8.36 -4.04
CA PRO A 14 -9.28 -9.42 -5.03
C PRO A 14 -8.20 -9.32 -6.11
N GLY A 15 -8.05 -10.38 -6.92
CA GLY A 15 -7.27 -10.32 -8.16
C GLY A 15 -5.77 -10.51 -8.02
N GLY A 16 -5.27 -11.02 -6.89
CA GLY A 16 -3.88 -11.45 -6.73
C GLY A 16 -2.85 -10.31 -6.63
N LYS A 17 -3.28 -9.04 -6.69
CA LYS A 17 -2.47 -7.91 -6.23
C LYS A 17 -2.27 -8.05 -4.72
N VAL A 18 -1.06 -7.77 -4.26
CA VAL A 18 -0.69 -7.76 -2.86
C VAL A 18 -0.35 -6.33 -2.48
N ILE A 19 -0.91 -5.86 -1.37
CA ILE A 19 -0.55 -4.57 -0.75
C ILE A 19 -0.18 -4.86 0.71
N GLU A 20 1.09 -4.66 1.02
CA GLU A 20 1.67 -4.79 2.35
C GLU A 20 1.92 -3.40 2.94
N GLU A 21 0.97 -2.88 3.73
CA GLU A 21 1.10 -1.57 4.37
C GLU A 21 1.99 -1.67 5.63
N PHE A 22 3.12 -0.96 5.65
CA PHE A 22 3.99 -0.85 6.83
C PHE A 22 3.60 0.33 7.71
N ILE A 23 3.39 1.50 7.12
CA ILE A 23 2.95 2.71 7.82
C ILE A 23 1.64 3.13 7.19
N GLY A 24 0.65 3.50 7.99
CA GLY A 24 -0.63 3.98 7.49
C GLY A 24 -1.76 3.73 8.47
N HIS A 25 -2.98 3.94 8.02
CA HIS A 25 -4.15 3.85 8.89
C HIS A 25 -4.39 2.40 9.36
N ALA A 26 -4.15 1.40 8.50
CA ALA A 26 -4.45 0.01 8.81
C ALA A 26 -3.39 -0.64 9.71
N ASN A 27 -2.11 -0.31 9.55
CA ASN A 27 -1.04 -0.88 10.37
C ASN A 27 -0.68 -0.02 11.60
N SER A 28 -0.38 1.26 11.38
CA SER A 28 0.25 2.11 12.40
C SER A 28 -0.66 3.19 12.99
N ASN A 29 -1.94 3.22 12.62
CA ASN A 29 -2.88 4.31 12.90
C ASN A 29 -2.33 5.69 12.50
N THR A 30 -1.51 5.72 11.44
CA THR A 30 -0.93 6.96 10.91
C THR A 30 -1.83 7.48 9.80
N SER A 31 -2.51 8.60 10.05
CA SER A 31 -3.46 9.18 9.09
C SER A 31 -2.83 10.08 8.03
N ARG A 32 -1.59 10.54 8.25
CA ARG A 32 -0.93 11.54 7.41
C ARG A 32 -0.15 10.96 6.22
N LEU A 33 0.16 9.67 6.26
CA LEU A 33 0.99 8.99 5.26
C LEU A 33 0.72 7.49 5.32
N SER A 34 0.59 6.87 4.15
CA SER A 34 0.72 5.43 3.98
C SER A 34 2.01 5.08 3.22
N VAL A 35 2.68 4.02 3.65
CA VAL A 35 3.85 3.43 2.98
C VAL A 35 3.58 1.94 2.86
N ALA A 36 3.40 1.48 1.63
CA ALA A 36 3.11 0.09 1.33
C ALA A 36 4.07 -0.47 0.28
N HIS A 37 4.39 -1.75 0.40
CA HIS A 37 5.01 -2.52 -0.67
C HIS A 37 3.91 -3.22 -1.46
N MET A 38 3.90 -3.03 -2.77
CA MET A 38 2.84 -3.54 -3.64
C MET A 38 3.41 -4.47 -4.71
N ILE A 39 2.73 -5.57 -4.96
CA ILE A 39 3.03 -6.50 -6.06
C ILE A 39 1.75 -6.66 -6.88
N ALA A 40 1.77 -6.16 -8.12
CA ALA A 40 0.73 -6.40 -9.10
C ALA A 40 1.15 -7.56 -10.01
N GLN A 41 0.21 -8.46 -10.33
CA GLN A 41 0.48 -9.55 -11.28
C GLN A 41 0.55 -8.99 -12.73
N PRO A 42 1.24 -9.68 -13.65
CA PRO A 42 1.20 -9.30 -15.06
C PRO A 42 -0.23 -9.20 -15.60
N GLY A 43 -0.54 -8.13 -16.31
CA GLY A 43 -1.89 -7.88 -16.86
C GLY A 43 -2.94 -7.48 -15.81
N TRP A 44 -2.52 -7.24 -14.56
CA TRP A 44 -3.43 -6.68 -13.56
C TRP A 44 -3.84 -5.25 -13.96
N GLU A 45 -5.14 -4.98 -13.85
CA GLU A 45 -5.76 -3.69 -14.14
C GLU A 45 -6.67 -3.28 -12.97
N GLU A 46 -6.82 -1.97 -12.77
CA GLU A 46 -7.75 -1.39 -11.79
C GLU A 46 -8.51 -0.23 -12.45
N PRO A 47 -9.77 0.02 -12.06
CA PRO A 47 -10.48 1.21 -12.52
C PRO A 47 -9.71 2.48 -12.17
N ALA A 48 -9.82 3.50 -13.01
CA ALA A 48 -9.26 4.81 -12.69
C ALA A 48 -9.85 5.35 -11.38
N GLN A 49 -8.98 5.88 -10.52
CA GLN A 49 -9.34 6.46 -9.22
C GLN A 49 -8.86 7.91 -9.16
N CYS A 50 -9.58 8.73 -8.39
CA CYS A 50 -9.22 10.10 -8.07
C CYS A 50 -9.28 10.26 -6.54
N PRO A 51 -8.25 9.79 -5.81
CA PRO A 51 -8.22 9.91 -4.36
C PRO A 51 -8.23 11.39 -3.93
N ASP A 52 -8.82 11.68 -2.77
CA ASP A 52 -8.83 13.02 -2.17
C ASP A 52 -7.45 13.42 -1.58
N PHE A 53 -6.41 12.62 -1.82
CA PHE A 53 -5.06 12.82 -1.32
C PHE A 53 -4.03 12.59 -2.44
N ASP A 54 -2.87 13.25 -2.32
CA ASP A 54 -1.76 13.04 -3.22
C ASP A 54 -1.22 11.62 -3.07
N GLU A 55 -1.29 10.85 -4.15
CA GLU A 55 -0.73 9.50 -4.20
C GLU A 55 0.58 9.51 -4.97
N VAL A 56 1.61 8.89 -4.39
CA VAL A 56 2.91 8.70 -5.03
C VAL A 56 3.23 7.21 -5.03
N THR A 57 3.41 6.65 -6.23
CA THR A 57 3.85 5.26 -6.42
C THR A 57 5.23 5.26 -7.08
N ILE A 58 6.16 4.47 -6.53
CA ILE A 58 7.48 4.27 -7.09
C ILE A 58 7.57 2.84 -7.62
N VAL A 59 7.90 2.70 -8.90
CA VAL A 59 8.16 1.38 -9.50
C VAL A 59 9.56 0.93 -9.09
N ILE A 60 9.62 -0.11 -8.24
CA ILE A 60 10.89 -0.69 -7.77
C ILE A 60 11.42 -1.74 -8.75
N ARG A 61 10.52 -2.50 -9.39
CA ARG A 61 10.84 -3.56 -10.34
C ARG A 61 9.65 -3.82 -11.27
N GLY A 62 9.96 -4.10 -12.54
CA GLY A 62 9.02 -4.49 -13.59
C GLY A 62 9.80 -5.10 -14.75
#